data_AF-A0A8D8FWB9-F1
#
_entry.id   AF-A0A8D8FWB9-F1
#
_cell.length_a   1.000
_cell.length_b   1.000
_cell.length_c   1.000
_cell.angle_alpha   90.00
_cell.angle_beta   90.00
_cell.angle_gamma   90.00
#
_symmetry.space_group_name_H-M   'P 1'
#
loop_
_entity.id
_entity.type
_entity.pdbx_description
1 polymer ?
#
loop_
_entity_poly.entity_id
_entity_poly.type
_entity_poly.pdbx_seq_one_letter_code
_entity_poly.pdbx_strand_id
1 'polypeptide(L)'
;MSTLVDLPNLRATIESRWSELHTNPDHRNIFRYQLAIERERTLPGRFRFLTQLNPKRMTERRKPEVIRSLRPPFEPDRFHFNKVDEREVMGEVRIGDTAVSLLINNSPLTVFHTLLVPERGANLAQVLTKGGVEAAVWIMLEFKEIDYRIGFNSPGALASVNHLHLHLLLVKHRLYVEDAVRLTFLLKTNFSRLIFLQPLTPLGNNLFRLDNCPAKAYCFQL
;
A
#
# COMPACT_ATOMS: atom_id res chain seq x y z
N MET A 1 6.73 13.70 18.19
CA MET A 1 7.89 13.12 17.49
C MET A 1 7.64 11.64 17.39
N SER A 2 7.61 11.08 16.17
CA SER A 2 7.42 9.65 15.92
C SER A 2 8.63 8.87 16.46
N THR A 3 8.38 7.74 17.12
CA THR A 3 9.47 6.83 17.54
C THR A 3 10.15 6.26 16.30
N LEU A 4 11.47 6.40 16.21
CA LEU A 4 12.25 5.78 15.13
C LEU A 4 12.28 4.26 15.35
N VAL A 5 11.99 3.52 14.28
CA VAL A 5 11.92 2.06 14.24
C VAL A 5 13.08 1.57 13.39
N ASP A 6 13.90 0.69 13.95
CA ASP A 6 14.96 0.03 13.21
C ASP A 6 14.38 -0.90 12.15
N LEU A 7 14.92 -0.83 10.93
CA LEU A 7 14.43 -1.62 9.80
C LEU A 7 14.37 -3.13 10.11
N PRO A 8 15.36 -3.78 10.75
CA PRO A 8 15.27 -5.20 11.12
C PRO A 8 14.14 -5.55 12.09
N ASN A 9 13.70 -4.59 12.92
CA ASN A 9 12.62 -4.78 13.89
C ASN A 9 11.25 -4.38 13.35
N LEU A 10 11.19 -3.83 12.12
CA LEU A 10 10.01 -3.19 11.55
C LEU A 10 8.76 -4.07 11.57
N ARG A 11 8.89 -5.34 11.14
CA ARG A 11 7.78 -6.31 11.15
C ARG A 11 7.26 -6.52 12.58
N ALA A 12 8.15 -6.84 13.52
CA ALA A 12 7.77 -7.09 14.90
C ALA A 12 7.10 -5.87 15.55
N THR A 13 7.60 -4.67 15.28
CA THR A 13 7.01 -3.42 15.74
C THR A 13 5.59 -3.23 15.19
N ILE A 14 5.38 -3.42 13.89
CA ILE A 14 4.05 -3.31 13.26
C ILE A 14 3.09 -4.34 13.84
N GLU A 15 3.49 -5.62 13.90
CA GLU A 15 2.62 -6.70 14.37
C GLU A 15 2.23 -6.53 15.84
N SER A 16 3.20 -6.16 16.69
CA SER A 16 2.97 -5.92 18.12
C SER A 16 2.06 -4.71 18.34
N ARG A 17 2.40 -3.55 17.76
CA ARG A 17 1.65 -2.32 17.98
C ARG A 17 0.25 -2.39 17.41
N TRP A 18 0.08 -2.94 16.20
CA TRP A 18 -1.24 -3.13 15.63
C TRP A 18 -2.10 -4.06 16.48
N SER A 19 -1.54 -5.18 16.99
CA SER A 19 -2.26 -6.10 17.88
C SER A 19 -2.70 -5.44 19.18
N GLU A 20 -1.80 -4.68 19.81
CA GLU A 20 -2.09 -3.93 21.02
C GLU A 20 -3.27 -2.96 20.81
N LEU A 21 -3.22 -2.16 19.74
CA LEU A 21 -4.28 -1.20 19.43
C LEU A 21 -5.61 -1.88 19.07
N HIS A 22 -5.55 -3.04 18.40
CA HIS A 22 -6.74 -3.74 17.94
C HIS A 22 -7.47 -4.47 19.08
N THR A 23 -6.72 -5.05 20.02
CA THR A 23 -7.25 -5.88 21.11
C THR A 23 -7.54 -5.10 22.40
N ASN A 24 -6.88 -3.96 22.63
CA ASN A 24 -7.06 -3.19 23.86
C ASN A 24 -8.47 -2.54 23.91
N PRO A 25 -9.29 -2.83 24.94
CA PRO A 25 -10.61 -2.23 25.11
C PRO A 25 -10.62 -0.70 25.16
N ASP A 26 -9.55 -0.08 25.66
CA ASP A 26 -9.41 1.38 25.79
C ASP A 26 -9.14 2.06 24.43
N HIS A 27 -8.78 1.27 23.42
CA HIS A 27 -8.41 1.72 22.08
C HIS A 27 -9.49 1.46 21.03
N ARG A 28 -10.70 1.08 21.45
CA ARG A 28 -11.82 0.75 20.55
C ARG A 28 -12.21 1.86 19.57
N ASN A 29 -11.88 3.12 19.87
CA ASN A 29 -12.17 4.27 19.00
C ASN A 29 -11.07 4.56 17.95
N ILE A 30 -9.92 3.88 18.01
CA ILE A 30 -8.82 4.06 17.06
C ILE A 30 -9.17 3.40 15.72
N PHE A 31 -9.78 2.21 15.76
CA PHE A 31 -10.34 1.57 14.58
C PHE A 31 -11.81 1.95 14.41
N ARG A 32 -12.24 2.24 13.17
CA ARG A 32 -13.65 2.48 12.87
C ARG A 32 -14.49 1.22 13.05
N TYR A 33 -13.87 0.06 12.93
CA TYR A 33 -14.48 -1.23 13.23
C TYR A 33 -13.41 -2.26 13.61
N GLN A 34 -13.80 -3.21 14.43
CA GLN A 34 -13.02 -4.40 14.70
C GLN A 34 -13.02 -5.32 13.47
N LEU A 35 -11.83 -5.74 13.05
CA LEU A 35 -11.65 -6.58 11.87
C LEU A 35 -12.21 -7.97 12.19
N ALA A 36 -13.27 -8.34 11.52
CA ALA A 36 -13.87 -9.67 11.60
C ALA A 36 -14.22 -10.12 10.19
N ILE A 37 -13.45 -11.06 9.65
CA ILE A 37 -13.77 -11.71 8.38
C ILE A 37 -14.74 -12.85 8.69
N GLU A 38 -16.01 -12.68 8.32
CA GLU A 38 -17.07 -13.65 8.62
C GLU A 38 -17.06 -14.84 7.66
N ARG A 39 -16.61 -14.61 6.44
CA ARG A 39 -16.51 -15.64 5.41
C ARG A 39 -15.34 -15.35 4.48
N GLU A 40 -14.62 -16.39 4.13
CA GLU A 40 -13.57 -16.35 3.13
C GLU A 40 -13.81 -17.49 2.14
N ARG A 41 -13.66 -17.22 0.84
CA ARG A 41 -13.67 -18.26 -0.19
C ARG A 41 -12.79 -17.88 -1.38
N THR A 42 -12.15 -18.88 -1.96
CA THR A 42 -11.53 -18.78 -3.27
C THR A 42 -12.57 -19.12 -4.33
N LEU A 43 -12.79 -18.22 -5.29
CA LEU A 43 -13.71 -18.46 -6.39
C LEU A 43 -13.14 -19.51 -7.36
N PRO A 44 -13.97 -20.39 -7.93
CA PRO A 44 -13.53 -21.32 -8.96
C PRO A 44 -13.08 -20.57 -10.23
N GLY A 45 -12.30 -21.25 -11.07
CA GLY A 45 -11.82 -20.74 -12.35
C GLY A 45 -10.33 -20.34 -12.33
N ARG A 46 -9.83 -19.93 -13.50
CA ARG A 46 -8.39 -19.70 -13.76
C ARG A 46 -7.72 -18.74 -12.78
N PHE A 47 -8.42 -17.68 -12.38
CA PHE A 47 -7.84 -16.59 -11.59
C PHE A 47 -7.95 -16.80 -10.08
N ARG A 48 -8.74 -17.78 -9.61
CA ARG A 48 -8.86 -18.15 -8.19
C ARG A 48 -8.94 -16.95 -7.24
N PHE A 49 -9.87 -16.03 -7.50
CA PHE A 49 -9.98 -14.80 -6.72
C PHE A 49 -10.32 -15.11 -5.25
N LEU A 50 -9.56 -14.53 -4.33
CA LEU A 50 -9.89 -14.52 -2.91
C LEU A 50 -11.02 -13.52 -2.66
N THR A 51 -12.08 -13.96 -2.00
CA THR A 51 -13.18 -13.09 -1.56
C THR A 51 -13.36 -13.21 -0.06
N GLN A 52 -13.48 -12.07 0.61
CA GLN A 52 -13.63 -11.96 2.05
C GLN A 52 -14.84 -11.08 2.38
N LEU A 53 -15.70 -11.57 3.26
CA LEU A 53 -16.86 -10.83 3.76
C LEU A 53 -16.49 -10.13 5.07
N ASN A 54 -16.47 -8.80 5.01
CA ASN A 54 -16.34 -7.92 6.18
C ASN A 54 -17.48 -6.89 6.12
N PRO A 55 -18.64 -7.16 6.76
CA PRO A 55 -19.82 -6.30 6.62
C PRO A 55 -19.60 -4.88 7.14
N LYS A 56 -18.91 -4.75 8.28
CA LYS A 56 -18.64 -3.44 8.91
C LYS A 56 -17.80 -2.53 8.00
N ARG A 57 -16.93 -3.08 7.17
CA ARG A 57 -16.16 -2.25 6.22
C ARG A 57 -17.06 -1.54 5.21
N MET A 58 -18.18 -2.14 4.80
CA MET A 58 -19.09 -1.52 3.84
C MET A 58 -19.78 -0.29 4.43
N THR A 59 -20.14 -0.34 5.72
CA THR A 59 -20.92 0.70 6.40
C THR A 59 -20.05 1.73 7.11
N GLU A 60 -18.94 1.30 7.73
CA GLU A 60 -18.15 2.13 8.64
C GLU A 60 -16.96 2.82 7.97
N ARG A 61 -16.51 2.35 6.79
CA ARG A 61 -15.38 2.97 6.08
C ARG A 61 -15.76 4.38 5.61
N ARG A 62 -14.79 5.29 5.66
CA ARG A 62 -14.93 6.63 5.07
C ARG A 62 -15.39 6.53 3.61
N LYS A 63 -16.31 7.42 3.22
CA LYS A 63 -16.70 7.60 1.82
C LYS A 63 -15.48 8.05 1.00
N PRO A 64 -15.13 7.36 -0.11
CA PRO A 64 -14.07 7.82 -0.99
C PRO A 64 -14.35 9.23 -1.52
N GLU A 65 -13.29 10.01 -1.71
CA GLU A 65 -13.41 11.32 -2.35
C GLU A 65 -13.68 11.17 -3.86
N VAL A 66 -14.34 12.16 -4.45
CA VAL A 66 -14.58 12.21 -5.90
C VAL A 66 -13.27 12.58 -6.59
N ILE A 67 -12.70 11.64 -7.33
CA ILE A 67 -11.49 11.87 -8.12
C ILE A 67 -11.85 12.66 -9.38
N ARG A 68 -11.37 13.90 -9.46
CA ARG A 68 -11.54 14.78 -10.64
C ARG A 68 -10.35 14.79 -11.58
N SER A 69 -9.20 14.31 -11.11
CA SER A 69 -7.92 14.35 -11.82
C SER A 69 -7.07 13.14 -11.45
N LEU A 70 -6.21 12.70 -12.36
CA LEU A 70 -5.21 11.66 -12.09
C LEU A 70 -4.02 12.17 -11.27
N ARG A 71 -3.84 13.50 -11.21
CA ARG A 71 -2.79 14.19 -10.43
C ARG A 71 -3.38 15.41 -9.71
N PRO A 72 -4.30 15.22 -8.75
CA PRO A 72 -4.82 16.33 -7.97
C PRO A 72 -3.71 16.91 -7.09
N PRO A 73 -3.62 18.25 -6.92
CA PRO A 73 -2.71 18.85 -5.94
C PRO A 73 -3.10 18.43 -4.53
N PHE A 74 -2.16 18.40 -3.58
CA PHE A 74 -2.47 18.16 -2.17
C PHE A 74 -3.45 19.22 -1.64
N GLU A 75 -4.41 18.82 -0.81
CA GLU A 75 -5.46 19.69 -0.28
C GLU A 75 -5.36 19.74 1.26
N PRO A 76 -4.73 20.78 1.85
CA PRO A 76 -4.52 20.87 3.30
C PRO A 76 -5.80 20.90 4.13
N ASP A 77 -6.90 21.40 3.57
CA ASP A 77 -8.18 21.51 4.30
C ASP A 77 -8.92 20.18 4.37
N ARG A 78 -8.69 19.28 3.40
CA ARG A 78 -9.29 17.94 3.39
C ARG A 78 -8.63 17.02 4.40
N PHE A 79 -9.12 15.79 4.51
CA PHE A 79 -8.45 14.82 5.35
C PHE A 79 -7.09 14.45 4.73
N HIS A 80 -6.06 14.44 5.57
CA HIS A 80 -4.73 13.93 5.25
C HIS A 80 -4.11 13.31 6.50
N PHE A 81 -3.08 12.49 6.32
CA PHE A 81 -2.46 11.77 7.43
C PHE A 81 -1.75 12.64 8.49
N ASN A 82 -1.66 13.97 8.34
CA ASN A 82 -1.22 14.83 9.47
C ASN A 82 -2.37 15.18 10.44
N LYS A 83 -3.60 14.75 10.14
CA LYS A 83 -4.79 14.96 10.97
C LYS A 83 -5.28 13.68 11.68
N VAL A 84 -4.50 12.59 11.65
CA VAL A 84 -4.84 11.36 12.38
C VAL A 84 -4.63 11.54 13.88
N ASP A 85 -5.26 10.67 14.67
CA ASP A 85 -4.90 10.57 16.09
C ASP A 85 -3.45 10.08 16.21
N GLU A 86 -2.65 10.65 17.11
CA GLU A 86 -1.25 10.25 17.28
C GLU A 86 -1.11 8.78 17.68
N ARG A 87 -2.15 8.18 18.30
CA ARG A 87 -2.16 6.74 18.61
C ARG A 87 -2.26 5.86 17.36
N GLU A 88 -2.71 6.40 16.22
CA GLU A 88 -2.68 5.70 14.92
C GLU A 88 -1.25 5.58 14.37
N VAL A 89 -0.31 6.42 14.83
CA VAL A 89 1.09 6.42 14.40
C VAL A 89 1.89 5.40 15.23
N MET A 90 2.35 4.34 14.58
CA MET A 90 3.12 3.26 15.22
C MET A 90 4.61 3.60 15.33
N GLY A 91 5.10 4.50 14.50
CA GLY A 91 6.49 4.92 14.46
C GLY A 91 6.89 5.40 13.08
N GLU A 92 8.19 5.49 12.85
CA GLU A 92 8.79 5.92 11.59
C GLU A 92 10.02 5.08 11.29
N VAL A 93 10.22 4.70 10.03
CA VAL A 93 11.45 4.05 9.57
C VAL A 93 12.12 4.92 8.51
N ARG A 94 13.45 4.99 8.54
CA ARG A 94 14.23 5.78 7.58
C ARG A 94 14.86 4.85 6.54
N ILE A 95 14.54 5.06 5.26
CA ILE A 95 15.09 4.31 4.13
C ILE A 95 15.90 5.26 3.26
N GLY A 96 17.23 5.18 3.33
CA GLY A 96 18.10 6.18 2.73
C GLY A 96 17.76 7.55 3.32
N ASP A 97 17.37 8.49 2.45
CA ASP A 97 16.93 9.83 2.86
C ASP A 97 15.42 9.97 3.05
N THR A 98 14.64 8.92 2.74
CA THR A 98 13.18 8.95 2.86
C THR A 98 12.74 8.53 4.26
N ALA A 99 12.05 9.43 4.97
CA ALA A 99 11.34 9.10 6.20
C ALA A 99 9.97 8.48 5.88
N VAL A 100 9.63 7.34 6.49
CA VAL A 100 8.37 6.64 6.24
C VAL A 100 7.62 6.46 7.54
N SER A 101 6.56 7.25 7.74
CA SER A 101 5.69 7.07 8.89
C SER A 101 4.84 5.81 8.73
N LEU A 102 4.70 5.05 9.81
CA LEU A 102 3.94 3.81 9.89
C LEU A 102 2.63 4.10 10.64
N LEU A 103 1.50 4.03 9.95
CA LEU A 103 0.20 4.28 10.55
C LEU A 103 -0.66 3.03 10.48
N ILE A 104 -1.45 2.72 11.50
CA ILE A 104 -2.51 1.72 11.35
C ILE A 104 -3.52 2.23 10.31
N ASN A 105 -4.08 1.33 9.49
CA ASN A 105 -5.27 1.67 8.74
C ASN A 105 -6.50 1.47 9.64
N ASN A 106 -7.11 2.57 10.11
CA ASN A 106 -8.28 2.51 10.99
C ASN A 106 -9.52 1.87 10.35
N SER A 107 -9.48 1.61 9.04
CA SER A 107 -10.40 0.74 8.31
C SER A 107 -9.61 -0.42 7.70
N PRO A 108 -9.25 -1.45 8.49
CA PRO A 108 -8.33 -2.50 8.05
C PRO A 108 -8.99 -3.48 7.06
N LEU A 109 -8.18 -4.03 6.14
CA LEU A 109 -8.59 -5.07 5.18
C LEU A 109 -8.14 -6.43 5.70
N THR A 110 -6.90 -6.48 6.16
CA THR A 110 -6.24 -7.65 6.74
C THR A 110 -5.80 -7.32 8.16
N VAL A 111 -5.44 -8.36 8.91
CA VAL A 111 -4.63 -8.21 10.12
C VAL A 111 -3.35 -7.46 9.72
N PHE A 112 -2.87 -6.57 10.60
CA PHE A 112 -1.68 -5.73 10.37
C PHE A 112 -1.77 -4.75 9.19
N HIS A 113 -2.98 -4.46 8.67
CA HIS A 113 -3.12 -3.47 7.60
C HIS A 113 -2.57 -2.11 8.05
N THR A 114 -1.45 -1.74 7.45
CA THR A 114 -0.63 -0.57 7.78
C THR A 114 -0.52 0.34 6.57
N LEU A 115 -0.53 1.64 6.82
CA LEU A 115 -0.25 2.67 5.85
C LEU A 115 1.21 3.08 5.99
N LEU A 116 1.94 3.02 4.88
CA LEU A 116 3.28 3.57 4.76
C LEU A 116 3.12 4.96 4.15
N VAL A 117 3.54 6.01 4.87
CA VAL A 117 3.39 7.40 4.44
C VAL A 117 4.78 8.02 4.29
N PRO A 118 5.38 7.94 3.09
CA PRO A 118 6.68 8.55 2.80
C PRO A 118 6.58 10.07 2.91
N GLU A 119 7.55 10.69 3.58
CA GLU A 119 7.65 12.14 3.75
C GLU A 119 6.32 12.76 4.22
N ARG A 120 5.70 12.16 5.24
CA ARG A 120 4.38 12.56 5.77
C ARG A 120 4.26 14.07 6.02
N GLY A 121 5.33 14.72 6.50
CA GLY A 121 5.37 16.16 6.74
C GLY A 121 5.46 17.04 5.48
N ALA A 122 5.88 16.48 4.35
CA ALA A 122 6.02 17.18 3.07
C ALA A 122 4.70 17.35 2.32
N ASN A 123 3.58 16.80 2.84
CA ASN A 123 2.24 16.97 2.27
C ASN A 123 2.18 16.60 0.77
N LEU A 124 2.81 15.48 0.41
CA LEU A 124 2.85 15.01 -0.98
C LEU A 124 1.46 14.53 -1.41
N ALA A 125 1.00 14.94 -2.59
CA ALA A 125 -0.21 14.38 -3.20
C ALA A 125 -0.08 12.86 -3.43
N GLN A 126 -1.18 12.16 -3.65
CA GLN A 126 -1.19 10.69 -3.89
C GLN A 126 -0.59 10.33 -5.26
N VAL A 127 0.72 10.53 -5.40
CA VAL A 127 1.52 10.30 -6.61
C VAL A 127 2.81 9.62 -6.16
N LEU A 128 3.13 8.46 -6.76
CA LEU A 128 4.36 7.73 -6.42
C LEU A 128 5.59 8.60 -6.65
N THR A 129 6.51 8.57 -5.69
CA THR A 129 7.83 9.20 -5.80
C THR A 129 8.91 8.14 -5.84
N LYS A 130 10.11 8.49 -6.32
CA LYS A 130 11.29 7.61 -6.27
C LYS A 130 11.55 7.10 -4.85
N GLY A 131 11.55 7.99 -3.86
CA GLY A 131 11.72 7.64 -2.46
C GLY A 131 10.62 6.70 -1.93
N GLY A 132 9.35 6.93 -2.31
CA GLY A 132 8.25 6.05 -1.93
C GLY A 132 8.36 4.64 -2.52
N VAL A 133 8.82 4.51 -3.77
CA VAL A 133 9.06 3.21 -4.41
C VAL A 133 10.27 2.50 -3.79
N GLU A 134 11.38 3.21 -3.58
CA GLU A 134 12.57 2.66 -2.93
C GLU A 134 12.26 2.18 -1.51
N ALA A 135 11.54 2.99 -0.72
CA ALA A 135 11.05 2.62 0.60
C ALA A 135 10.24 1.33 0.57
N ALA A 136 9.28 1.22 -0.35
CA ALA A 136 8.45 0.02 -0.48
C ALA A 136 9.30 -1.24 -0.78
N VAL A 137 10.27 -1.14 -1.68
CA VAL A 137 11.14 -2.26 -2.03
C VAL A 137 12.00 -2.69 -0.85
N TRP A 138 12.66 -1.75 -0.17
CA TRP A 138 13.52 -2.06 0.98
C TRP A 138 12.74 -2.64 2.16
N ILE A 139 11.57 -2.09 2.45
CA ILE A 139 10.68 -2.64 3.47
C ILE A 139 10.27 -4.08 3.12
N MET A 140 9.88 -4.35 1.87
CA MET A 140 9.55 -5.71 1.43
C MET A 140 10.71 -6.69 1.54
N LEU A 141 11.93 -6.27 1.19
CA LEU A 141 13.13 -7.10 1.31
C LEU A 141 13.44 -7.44 2.77
N GLU A 142 13.20 -6.52 3.71
CA GLU A 142 13.46 -6.76 5.11
C GLU A 142 12.43 -7.66 5.78
N PHE A 143 11.14 -7.56 5.39
CA PHE A 143 10.07 -8.33 6.01
C PHE A 143 10.27 -9.86 5.95
N LYS A 144 11.04 -10.34 4.95
CA LYS A 144 11.42 -11.76 4.77
C LYS A 144 10.22 -12.71 4.90
N GLU A 145 9.07 -12.27 4.42
CA GLU A 145 7.79 -12.95 4.54
C GLU A 145 7.00 -12.79 3.24
N ILE A 146 6.64 -13.91 2.63
CA ILE A 146 6.04 -13.93 1.29
C ILE A 146 4.58 -13.48 1.28
N ASP A 147 3.92 -13.58 2.42
CA ASP A 147 2.51 -13.22 2.56
C ASP A 147 2.28 -11.70 2.72
N TYR A 148 3.33 -10.92 2.99
CA TYR A 148 3.21 -9.47 2.99
C TYR A 148 3.25 -8.91 1.57
N ARG A 149 2.44 -7.89 1.33
CA ARG A 149 2.32 -7.19 0.04
C ARG A 149 2.23 -5.70 0.29
N ILE A 150 2.90 -4.92 -0.56
CA ILE A 150 2.69 -3.47 -0.62
C ILE A 150 1.91 -3.12 -1.88
N GLY A 151 0.81 -2.39 -1.71
CA GLY A 151 -0.03 -1.89 -2.79
C GLY A 151 -0.08 -0.36 -2.81
N PHE A 152 -0.19 0.22 -4.00
CA PHE A 152 -0.43 1.65 -4.19
C PHE A 152 -1.70 1.84 -5.03
N ASN A 153 -2.62 2.67 -4.53
CA ASN A 153 -3.78 3.13 -5.28
C ASN A 153 -3.52 4.57 -5.72
N SER A 154 -3.46 4.82 -7.02
CA SER A 154 -3.47 6.17 -7.57
C SER A 154 -4.86 6.80 -7.41
N PRO A 155 -5.01 8.14 -7.59
CA PRO A 155 -6.31 8.79 -7.61
C PRO A 155 -7.28 8.08 -8.55
N GLY A 156 -6.89 7.78 -9.79
CA GLY A 156 -7.74 7.05 -10.75
C GLY A 156 -8.05 5.60 -10.37
N ALA A 157 -7.34 5.02 -9.40
CA ALA A 157 -7.55 3.67 -8.88
C ALA A 157 -8.31 3.68 -7.53
N LEU A 158 -9.20 4.66 -7.33
CA LEU A 158 -10.07 4.76 -6.16
C LEU A 158 -9.33 4.99 -4.84
N ALA A 159 -8.20 5.72 -4.87
CA ALA A 159 -7.57 6.22 -3.64
C ALA A 159 -8.57 7.08 -2.85
N SER A 160 -8.72 6.80 -1.55
CA SER A 160 -9.69 7.49 -0.69
C SER A 160 -9.14 8.74 -0.02
N VAL A 161 -7.83 8.98 -0.09
CA VAL A 161 -7.12 10.11 0.54
C VAL A 161 -6.08 10.63 -0.45
N ASN A 162 -6.02 11.95 -0.64
CA ASN A 162 -5.01 12.61 -1.46
C ASN A 162 -3.79 13.05 -0.63
N HIS A 163 -3.07 12.07 -0.08
CA HIS A 163 -1.80 12.25 0.60
C HIS A 163 -0.99 10.97 0.38
N LEU A 164 0.21 11.05 -0.18
CA LEU A 164 1.05 9.91 -0.57
C LEU A 164 1.10 8.82 0.50
N HIS A 165 0.50 7.67 0.20
CA HIS A 165 0.54 6.49 1.04
C HIS A 165 0.53 5.21 0.20
N LEU A 166 1.12 4.18 0.78
CA LEU A 166 1.05 2.80 0.31
C LEU A 166 0.39 1.93 1.39
N HIS A 167 -0.16 0.81 0.97
CA HIS A 167 -0.84 -0.16 1.82
C HIS A 167 0.05 -1.38 2.01
N LEU A 168 0.44 -1.66 3.25
CA LEU A 168 1.03 -2.93 3.63
C LEU A 168 -0.07 -3.88 4.10
N LEU A 169 -0.13 -5.08 3.51
CA LEU A 169 -1.19 -6.06 3.69
C LEU A 169 -0.60 -7.44 3.95
N LEU A 170 -1.13 -8.17 4.94
CA LEU A 170 -0.83 -9.58 5.14
C LEU A 170 -1.92 -10.43 4.48
N VAL A 171 -1.58 -11.12 3.39
CA VAL A 171 -2.52 -11.99 2.66
C VAL A 171 -1.93 -13.40 2.60
N LYS A 172 -2.41 -14.27 3.50
CA LYS A 172 -2.01 -15.70 3.58
C LYS A 172 -2.68 -16.56 2.50
N HIS A 173 -2.71 -16.04 1.28
CA HIS A 173 -3.26 -16.70 0.11
C HIS A 173 -2.46 -16.29 -1.11
N ARG A 174 -2.04 -17.28 -1.91
CA ARG A 174 -1.37 -17.00 -3.18
C ARG A 174 -2.36 -16.38 -4.16
N LEU A 175 -2.07 -15.16 -4.61
CA LEU A 175 -2.90 -14.42 -5.55
C LEU A 175 -2.46 -14.71 -6.98
N TYR A 176 -3.41 -14.67 -7.92
CA TYR A 176 -3.11 -14.87 -9.34
C TYR A 176 -2.03 -13.93 -9.88
N VAL A 177 -1.91 -12.71 -9.34
CA VAL A 177 -0.88 -11.74 -9.77
C VAL A 177 0.56 -12.26 -9.59
N GLU A 178 0.78 -13.21 -8.69
CA GLU A 178 2.10 -13.83 -8.47
C GLU A 178 2.47 -14.84 -9.56
N ASP A 179 1.44 -15.42 -10.20
CA ASP A 179 1.56 -16.37 -11.32
C ASP A 179 1.29 -15.69 -12.68
N ALA A 180 0.84 -14.43 -12.66
CA ALA A 180 0.61 -13.64 -13.85
C ALA A 180 1.93 -13.42 -14.60
N VAL A 181 1.85 -13.42 -15.93
CA VAL A 181 3.00 -13.26 -16.81
C VAL A 181 3.77 -11.99 -16.42
N ARG A 182 5.01 -12.19 -15.98
CA ARG A 182 5.87 -11.13 -15.45
C ARG A 182 6.38 -10.26 -16.58
N LEU A 183 6.27 -8.95 -16.39
CA LEU A 183 6.73 -7.96 -17.35
C LEU A 183 8.07 -7.38 -16.94
N THR A 184 9.00 -7.41 -17.87
CA THR A 184 10.33 -6.82 -17.72
C THR A 184 10.25 -5.32 -17.94
N PHE A 185 10.76 -4.53 -17.01
CA PHE A 185 11.16 -3.16 -17.29
C PHE A 185 12.67 -3.04 -17.00
N LEU A 186 13.43 -2.55 -17.97
CA LEU A 186 14.83 -2.15 -17.77
C LEU A 186 14.83 -0.71 -17.23
N LEU A 187 14.95 -0.56 -15.91
CA LEU A 187 15.32 0.73 -15.33
C LEU A 187 16.80 0.97 -15.64
N LYS A 188 17.10 1.80 -16.64
CA LYS A 188 18.46 2.25 -16.95
C LYS A 188 18.95 3.29 -15.93
N THR A 189 19.13 2.90 -14.67
CA THR A 189 19.95 3.64 -13.70
C THR A 189 20.31 2.70 -12.56
N ASN A 190 21.62 2.54 -12.29
CA ASN A 190 22.36 1.96 -11.14
C ASN A 190 21.59 1.20 -10.01
N PHE A 191 20.57 0.41 -10.35
CA PHE A 191 19.95 -0.55 -9.47
C PHE A 191 20.42 -1.94 -9.89
N SER A 192 21.18 -2.57 -9.00
CA SER A 192 21.60 -3.95 -9.14
C SER A 192 20.38 -4.88 -9.14
N ARG A 193 19.89 -5.18 -10.35
CA ARG A 193 19.01 -6.29 -10.76
C ARG A 193 17.60 -6.38 -10.13
N LEU A 194 16.59 -6.04 -10.94
CA LEU A 194 15.33 -6.77 -11.00
C LEU A 194 15.11 -7.23 -12.46
N ILE A 195 14.88 -8.54 -12.67
CA ILE A 195 14.76 -9.18 -13.99
C ILE A 195 13.41 -9.90 -14.07
N PHE A 196 12.66 -9.74 -15.17
CA PHE A 196 11.68 -10.72 -15.68
C PHE A 196 11.64 -10.70 -17.22
N LEU A 197 10.76 -11.40 -17.95
CA LEU A 197 10.91 -11.71 -19.40
C LEU A 197 9.59 -11.64 -20.21
N GLN A 198 9.34 -10.60 -21.06
CA GLN A 198 8.41 -10.62 -22.24
C GLN A 198 8.59 -9.40 -23.20
N PRO A 199 8.18 -9.48 -24.49
CA PRO A 199 8.31 -8.38 -25.48
C PRO A 199 7.33 -7.22 -25.26
N LEU A 200 7.77 -5.99 -25.55
CA LEU A 200 7.04 -4.73 -25.38
C LEU A 200 6.94 -3.97 -26.72
N THR A 201 5.77 -3.40 -27.04
CA THR A 201 5.60 -2.46 -28.17
C THR A 201 5.64 -1.02 -27.66
N PRO A 202 6.56 -0.16 -28.15
CA PRO A 202 6.57 1.26 -27.80
C PRO A 202 5.38 2.01 -28.41
N LEU A 203 4.73 2.86 -27.61
CA LEU A 203 3.61 3.73 -27.99
C LEU A 203 3.95 5.23 -27.88
N GLY A 204 5.19 5.57 -27.54
CA GLY A 204 5.66 6.94 -27.37
C GLY A 204 6.92 7.00 -26.53
N ASN A 205 7.40 8.21 -26.24
CA ASN A 205 8.74 8.42 -25.67
C ASN A 205 8.99 7.69 -24.34
N ASN A 206 7.95 7.30 -23.59
CA ASN A 206 8.05 6.53 -22.35
C ASN A 206 6.81 5.65 -22.09
N LEU A 207 6.08 5.23 -23.13
CA LEU A 207 4.85 4.44 -23.00
C LEU A 207 5.05 3.11 -23.74
N PHE A 208 4.82 2.00 -23.06
CA PHE A 208 4.95 0.67 -23.65
C PHE A 208 3.65 -0.10 -23.49
N ARG A 209 3.20 -0.72 -24.59
CA ARG A 209 2.10 -1.68 -24.61
C ARG A 209 2.66 -3.08 -24.44
N LEU A 210 2.00 -3.86 -23.59
CA LEU A 210 2.14 -5.30 -23.64
C LEU A 210 1.38 -5.86 -24.81
N ASP A 211 2.03 -6.66 -25.64
CA ASP A 211 1.32 -7.46 -26.61
C ASP A 211 0.84 -8.78 -25.98
N ASN A 212 -0.33 -9.27 -26.42
CA ASN A 212 -0.89 -10.57 -26.06
C ASN A 212 -1.30 -10.81 -24.59
N CYS A 213 -1.61 -9.76 -23.82
CA CYS A 213 -2.23 -9.88 -22.49
C CYS A 213 -3.62 -9.23 -22.42
N PRO A 214 -4.62 -9.90 -21.80
CA PRO A 214 -5.98 -9.36 -21.68
C PRO A 214 -6.12 -8.27 -20.58
N ALA A 215 -5.10 -8.04 -19.76
CA ALA A 215 -5.09 -6.99 -18.73
C ALA A 215 -4.05 -5.91 -19.07
N LYS A 216 -4.49 -4.65 -19.04
CA LYS A 216 -3.66 -3.47 -19.34
C LYS A 216 -3.01 -2.98 -18.04
N ALA A 217 -1.70 -3.16 -17.90
CA ALA A 217 -0.91 -2.47 -16.89
C ALA A 217 -0.06 -1.39 -17.57
N TYR A 218 -0.18 -0.16 -17.13
CA TYR A 218 0.62 0.97 -17.60
C TYR A 218 1.58 1.36 -16.47
N CYS A 219 2.88 1.24 -16.72
CA CYS A 219 3.90 1.82 -15.86
C CYS A 219 4.20 3.22 -16.41
N PHE A 220 4.02 4.26 -15.59
CA PHE A 220 4.43 5.61 -15.93
C PHE A 220 5.79 5.86 -15.30
N GLN A 221 6.77 6.22 -16.11
CA GLN A 221 7.94 6.95 -15.62
C GLN A 221 7.50 8.39 -15.38
N LEU A 222 7.69 8.91 -14.17
CA LEU A 222 7.61 10.35 -13.90
C LEU A 222 8.91 11.01 -14.36
#